data_AF-X0U4S5-F1
#
_entry.id   AF-X0U4S5-F1
#
_cell.length_a   1.000
_cell.length_b   1.000
_cell.length_c   1.000
_cell.angle_alpha   90.00
_cell.angle_beta   90.00
_cell.angle_gamma   90.00
#
_symmetry.space_group_name_H-M   'P 1'
#
loop_
_entity.id
_entity.type
_entity.pdbx_description
1 polymer ?
#
loop_
_entity_poly.entity_id
_entity_poly.type
_entity_poly.pdbx_seq_one_letter_code
_entity_poly.pdbx_strand_id
1 'polypeptide(L)'
;DILDMTVVGNTCMHHLFVGINPEYLGRVPFSPSVHHSLDVKARDLGLNIAKGAYVHVLPIEAGFVGADNVGVLIAEEPYKQDKMVLIIDIGTNGELVLGSQDELICSSCATGPAFEGANIKYGTRAALGAIERMEIDLDSKEVRLKVIGKTGWHSSLDTPGANGICGSGIFDAIAQMFLAGILQKSGRFNLDLKTPRLRTTEGQPEFVIAWANQTSIGHDITVSQADVRAVQLAKAAMYAGAKLMMHRLGVKKLDKVILAGAFGSY
;
A
#
# COMPACT_ATOMS: atom_id res chain seq x y z
N ASP A 1 16.90 -8.57 27.48
CA ASP A 1 16.16 -7.63 28.37
C ASP A 1 14.74 -7.30 27.92
N ILE A 2 14.08 -8.10 27.06
CA ILE A 2 12.66 -7.89 26.71
C ILE A 2 11.79 -8.65 27.71
N LEU A 3 10.93 -7.93 28.45
CA LEU A 3 10.10 -8.47 29.53
C LEU A 3 8.69 -8.86 29.09
N ASP A 4 8.12 -8.14 28.11
CA ASP A 4 6.83 -8.43 27.48
C ASP A 4 6.86 -7.90 26.04
N MET A 5 5.93 -8.37 25.20
CA MET A 5 5.82 -7.98 23.80
C MET A 5 4.34 -7.83 23.44
N THR A 6 4.00 -6.80 22.65
CA THR A 6 2.69 -6.69 22.00
C THR A 6 2.84 -6.98 20.52
N VAL A 7 1.95 -7.80 19.96
CA VAL A 7 1.94 -8.15 18.54
C VAL A 7 0.59 -7.78 17.92
N VAL A 8 0.64 -7.19 16.73
CA VAL A 8 -0.53 -6.84 15.93
C VAL A 8 -0.32 -7.30 14.49
N GLY A 9 -1.42 -7.54 13.79
CA GLY A 9 -1.43 -7.97 12.40
C GLY A 9 -2.84 -8.38 11.98
N ASN A 10 -3.06 -8.50 10.68
CA ASN A 10 -4.33 -8.97 10.15
C ASN A 10 -4.69 -10.35 10.74
N THR A 11 -5.97 -10.70 10.70
CA THR A 11 -6.51 -11.91 11.32
C THR A 11 -5.79 -13.20 10.92
N CYS A 12 -5.35 -13.32 9.66
CA CYS A 12 -4.60 -14.47 9.19
C CYS A 12 -3.21 -14.55 9.85
N MET A 13 -2.45 -13.45 9.83
CA MET A 13 -1.13 -13.37 10.48
C MET A 13 -1.24 -13.56 11.99
N HIS A 14 -2.26 -12.99 12.62
CA HIS A 14 -2.60 -13.23 14.03
C HIS A 14 -2.74 -14.73 14.31
N HIS A 15 -3.60 -15.42 13.57
CA HIS A 15 -3.88 -16.85 13.78
C HIS A 15 -2.62 -17.70 13.58
N LEU A 16 -1.87 -17.46 12.50
CA LEU A 16 -0.61 -18.16 12.23
C LEU A 16 0.42 -17.93 13.34
N PHE A 17 0.55 -16.70 13.84
CA PHE A 17 1.51 -16.36 14.88
C PHE A 17 1.24 -17.08 16.20
N VAL A 18 -0.04 -17.21 16.61
CA VAL A 18 -0.41 -17.89 17.86
C VAL A 18 -0.75 -19.39 17.68
N GLY A 19 -0.48 -19.96 16.50
CA GLY A 19 -0.68 -21.38 16.22
C GLY A 19 -2.15 -21.82 16.06
N ILE A 20 -3.07 -20.89 15.75
CA ILE A 20 -4.46 -21.20 15.42
C ILE A 20 -4.58 -21.47 13.92
N ASN A 21 -5.32 -22.53 13.54
CA ASN A 21 -5.56 -22.87 12.13
C ASN A 21 -6.41 -21.78 11.43
N PRO A 22 -5.90 -21.10 10.37
CA PRO A 22 -6.64 -20.07 9.66
C PRO A 22 -7.57 -20.60 8.56
N GLU A 23 -7.72 -21.92 8.36
CA GLU A 23 -8.48 -22.53 7.26
C GLU A 23 -9.89 -21.93 7.06
N TYR A 24 -10.59 -21.65 8.16
CA TYR A 24 -11.97 -21.13 8.11
C TYR A 24 -12.04 -19.65 7.71
N LEU A 25 -10.94 -18.89 7.74
CA LEU A 25 -10.89 -17.52 7.23
C LEU A 25 -11.07 -17.47 5.71
N GLY A 26 -10.73 -18.55 5.00
CA GLY A 26 -10.90 -18.67 3.54
C GLY A 26 -12.25 -19.23 3.11
N ARG A 27 -13.15 -19.56 4.05
CA ARG A 27 -14.45 -20.21 3.76
C ARG A 27 -15.58 -19.38 4.32
N VAL A 28 -16.62 -19.15 3.52
CA VAL A 28 -17.86 -18.50 3.98
C VAL A 28 -18.37 -19.22 5.24
N PRO A 29 -18.69 -18.50 6.33
CA PRO A 29 -18.87 -17.03 6.44
C PRO A 29 -17.63 -16.23 6.89
N PHE A 30 -16.43 -16.75 6.67
CA PHE A 30 -15.12 -16.13 6.97
C PHE A 30 -14.90 -15.87 8.46
N SER A 31 -15.38 -16.79 9.29
CA SER A 31 -15.34 -16.63 10.74
C SER A 31 -13.94 -16.87 11.31
N PRO A 32 -13.41 -15.95 12.13
CA PRO A 32 -12.21 -16.24 12.90
C PRO A 32 -12.52 -17.15 14.09
N SER A 33 -11.48 -17.78 14.64
CA SER A 33 -11.62 -18.70 15.79
C SER A 33 -11.69 -17.97 17.13
N VAL A 34 -11.12 -16.76 17.21
CA VAL A 34 -11.03 -15.96 18.44
C VAL A 34 -11.25 -14.50 18.09
N HIS A 35 -11.98 -13.75 18.92
CA HIS A 35 -12.20 -12.30 18.77
C HIS A 35 -11.54 -11.45 19.85
N HIS A 36 -11.33 -12.00 21.05
CA HIS A 36 -10.74 -11.29 22.19
C HIS A 36 -9.21 -11.29 22.12
N SER A 37 -8.58 -10.41 22.89
CA SER A 37 -7.12 -10.42 23.07
C SER A 37 -6.63 -11.69 23.73
N LEU A 38 -5.38 -12.06 23.46
CA LEU A 38 -4.74 -13.24 24.03
C LEU A 38 -3.42 -12.85 24.70
N ASP A 39 -3.18 -13.41 25.89
CA ASP A 39 -1.88 -13.37 26.55
C ASP A 39 -1.26 -14.76 26.50
N VAL A 40 -0.22 -14.91 25.68
CA VAL A 40 0.46 -16.20 25.47
C VAL A 40 1.85 -16.12 26.05
N LYS A 41 2.33 -17.19 26.70
CA LYS A 41 3.73 -17.22 27.15
C LYS A 41 4.66 -17.18 25.94
N ALA A 42 5.63 -16.27 25.95
CA ALA A 42 6.54 -16.10 24.81
C ALA A 42 7.32 -17.37 24.46
N ARG A 43 7.64 -18.20 25.46
CA ARG A 43 8.30 -19.50 25.28
C ARG A 43 7.45 -20.51 24.50
N ASP A 44 6.12 -20.42 24.59
CA ASP A 44 5.20 -21.34 23.92
C ASP A 44 5.09 -20.97 22.43
N LEU A 45 5.46 -19.74 22.07
CA LEU A 45 5.60 -19.24 20.70
C LEU A 45 7.03 -19.38 20.15
N GLY A 46 7.95 -19.97 20.91
CA GLY A 46 9.35 -20.14 20.51
C GLY A 46 10.19 -18.84 20.50
N LEU A 47 9.72 -17.77 21.17
CA LEU A 47 10.45 -16.50 21.22
C LEU A 47 11.52 -16.51 22.32
N ASN A 48 12.73 -16.08 21.97
CA ASN A 48 13.85 -15.98 22.90
C ASN A 48 13.89 -14.63 23.63
N ILE A 49 12.90 -14.39 24.49
CA ILE A 49 12.84 -13.25 25.42
C ILE A 49 12.82 -13.74 26.88
N ALA A 50 12.55 -12.87 27.86
CA ALA A 50 12.57 -13.28 29.26
C ALA A 50 11.66 -14.50 29.51
N LYS A 51 12.12 -15.46 30.33
CA LYS A 51 11.40 -16.74 30.57
C LYS A 51 9.97 -16.56 31.11
N GLY A 52 9.73 -15.46 31.82
CA GLY A 52 8.44 -15.12 32.40
C GLY A 52 7.51 -14.34 31.46
N ALA A 53 8.03 -13.85 30.33
CA ALA A 53 7.37 -12.89 29.45
C ALA A 53 6.07 -13.42 28.83
N TYR A 54 5.13 -12.50 28.66
CA TYR A 54 3.95 -12.69 27.84
C TYR A 54 4.08 -11.96 26.50
N VAL A 55 3.40 -12.51 25.52
CA VAL A 55 3.06 -11.84 24.28
C VAL A 55 1.57 -11.53 24.34
N HIS A 56 1.25 -10.23 24.36
CA HIS A 56 -0.10 -9.74 24.25
C HIS A 56 -0.45 -9.55 22.78
N VAL A 57 -1.50 -10.21 22.31
CA VAL A 57 -2.04 -10.01 20.96
C VAL A 57 -3.39 -9.30 21.08
N LEU A 58 -3.55 -8.21 20.34
CA LEU A 58 -4.78 -7.40 20.37
C LEU A 58 -5.99 -8.20 19.84
N PRO A 59 -7.23 -7.81 20.22
CA PRO A 59 -8.43 -8.44 19.66
C PRO A 59 -8.51 -8.23 18.15
N ILE A 60 -9.38 -8.99 17.51
CA ILE A 60 -9.67 -8.86 16.08
C ILE A 60 -11.15 -8.58 15.85
N GLU A 61 -11.46 -7.92 14.74
CA GLU A 61 -12.84 -7.49 14.44
C GLU A 61 -13.57 -8.51 13.58
N ALA A 62 -12.92 -9.03 12.53
CA ALA A 62 -13.52 -9.94 11.56
C ALA A 62 -12.47 -10.82 10.87
N GLY A 63 -12.91 -11.69 9.96
CA GLY A 63 -12.01 -12.57 9.19
C GLY A 63 -10.94 -11.83 8.37
N PHE A 64 -11.25 -10.63 7.88
CA PHE A 64 -10.36 -9.80 7.07
C PHE A 64 -10.00 -8.46 7.73
N VAL A 65 -10.39 -8.24 8.98
CA VAL A 65 -10.06 -7.02 9.73
C VAL A 65 -9.51 -7.42 11.09
N GLY A 66 -8.20 -7.27 11.26
CA GLY A 66 -7.45 -7.86 12.36
C GLY A 66 -7.01 -6.87 13.43
N ALA A 67 -6.01 -7.32 14.19
CA ALA A 67 -5.42 -6.61 15.32
C ALA A 67 -4.60 -5.38 14.88
N ASP A 68 -4.12 -5.38 13.63
CA ASP A 68 -3.53 -4.20 13.00
C ASP A 68 -4.51 -3.03 12.90
N ASN A 69 -5.75 -3.28 12.45
CA ASN A 69 -6.79 -2.25 12.43
C ASN A 69 -7.13 -1.73 13.84
N VAL A 70 -7.13 -2.62 14.84
CA VAL A 70 -7.29 -2.20 16.26
C VAL A 70 -6.12 -1.32 16.70
N GLY A 71 -4.90 -1.61 16.26
CA GLY A 71 -3.73 -0.74 16.47
C GLY A 71 -3.94 0.66 15.88
N VAL A 72 -4.51 0.76 14.68
CA VAL A 72 -4.89 2.03 14.04
C VAL A 72 -5.94 2.77 14.87
N LEU A 73 -6.98 2.08 15.36
CA LEU A 73 -8.01 2.68 16.21
C LEU A 73 -7.43 3.27 17.49
N ILE A 74 -6.50 2.57 18.15
CA ILE A 74 -5.86 3.05 19.38
C ILE A 74 -4.94 4.24 19.09
N ALA A 75 -4.27 4.26 17.94
CA ALA A 75 -3.36 5.35 17.58
C ALA A 75 -4.11 6.64 17.20
N GLU A 76 -5.18 6.53 16.42
CA GLU A 76 -5.91 7.68 15.89
C GLU A 76 -7.14 8.07 16.71
N GLU A 77 -7.63 7.19 17.58
CA GLU A 77 -8.76 7.38 18.49
C GLU A 77 -10.00 8.06 17.84
N PRO A 78 -10.51 7.60 16.68
CA PRO A 78 -11.66 8.24 16.03
C PRO A 78 -12.92 8.19 16.90
N TYR A 79 -13.04 7.19 17.78
CA TYR A 79 -14.11 7.05 18.77
C TYR A 79 -14.07 8.10 19.91
N LYS A 80 -13.07 8.98 19.94
CA LYS A 80 -13.00 10.12 20.87
C LYS A 80 -13.13 11.47 20.16
N GLN A 81 -13.50 11.48 18.88
CA GLN A 81 -13.57 12.68 18.07
C GLN A 81 -15.01 12.95 17.60
N ASP A 82 -15.43 14.21 17.65
CA ASP A 82 -16.70 14.65 17.05
C ASP A 82 -16.66 14.66 15.50
N LYS A 83 -15.46 14.64 14.93
CA LYS A 83 -15.22 14.74 13.48
C LYS A 83 -15.53 13.42 12.79
N MET A 84 -16.11 13.48 11.59
CA MET A 84 -16.22 12.32 10.70
C MET A 84 -14.87 12.03 10.05
N VAL A 85 -14.17 11.01 10.54
CA VAL A 85 -12.85 10.61 10.09
C VAL A 85 -12.94 9.36 9.23
N LEU A 86 -12.29 9.40 8.06
CA LEU A 86 -11.96 8.21 7.29
C LEU A 86 -10.47 7.90 7.47
N ILE A 87 -10.15 6.74 8.01
CA ILE A 87 -8.79 6.22 8.08
C ILE A 87 -8.66 5.12 7.03
N ILE A 88 -7.57 5.17 6.27
CA ILE A 88 -7.25 4.21 5.21
C ILE A 88 -5.88 3.65 5.52
N ASP A 89 -5.79 2.39 5.92
CA ASP A 89 -4.52 1.68 6.00
C ASP A 89 -4.21 1.08 4.63
N ILE A 90 -3.12 1.55 4.02
CA ILE A 90 -2.70 1.13 2.69
C ILE A 90 -1.62 0.06 2.85
N GLY A 91 -2.03 -1.19 2.68
CA GLY A 91 -1.13 -2.32 2.53
C GLY A 91 -1.55 -3.25 1.39
N THR A 92 -1.18 -4.51 1.53
CA THR A 92 -1.55 -5.61 0.64
C THR A 92 -3.07 -5.74 0.55
N ASN A 93 -3.72 -5.52 1.69
CA ASN A 93 -5.14 -5.23 1.80
C ASN A 93 -5.32 -3.73 2.06
N GLY A 94 -6.50 -3.20 1.73
CA GLY A 94 -6.89 -1.85 2.10
C GLY A 94 -7.92 -1.89 3.21
N GLU A 95 -7.49 -1.70 4.45
CA GLU A 95 -8.37 -1.56 5.59
C GLU A 95 -8.89 -0.12 5.69
N LEU A 96 -10.19 0.01 5.97
CA LEU A 96 -10.88 1.28 6.08
C LEU A 96 -11.58 1.36 7.43
N VAL A 97 -11.47 2.49 8.10
CA VAL A 97 -12.28 2.86 9.27
C VAL A 97 -12.99 4.16 8.96
N LEU A 98 -14.31 4.21 9.16
CA LEU A 98 -15.10 5.42 9.02
C LEU A 98 -15.95 5.64 10.27
N GLY A 99 -15.89 6.84 10.84
CA GLY A 99 -16.81 7.23 11.90
C GLY A 99 -16.32 8.37 12.78
N SER A 100 -16.93 8.44 13.96
CA SER A 100 -16.68 9.43 15.02
C SER A 100 -16.89 8.75 16.39
N GLN A 101 -17.01 9.53 17.46
CA GLN A 101 -17.43 9.03 18.78
C GLN A 101 -18.82 8.37 18.79
N ASP A 102 -19.70 8.71 17.83
CA ASP A 102 -21.09 8.25 17.83
C ASP A 102 -21.22 6.84 17.24
N GLU A 103 -20.49 6.56 16.16
CA GLU A 103 -20.51 5.28 15.47
C GLU A 103 -19.21 5.08 14.69
N LEU A 104 -18.69 3.85 14.69
CA LEU A 104 -17.56 3.41 13.86
C LEU A 104 -17.97 2.19 13.04
N ILE A 105 -17.57 2.19 11.77
CA ILE A 105 -17.60 1.01 10.92
C ILE A 105 -16.24 0.78 10.28
N CYS A 106 -15.90 -0.48 10.03
CA CYS A 106 -14.70 -0.87 9.33
C CYS A 106 -15.03 -1.73 8.11
N SER A 107 -14.07 -1.82 7.18
CA SER A 107 -14.14 -2.73 6.04
C SER A 107 -12.73 -3.08 5.59
N SER A 108 -12.58 -4.22 4.93
CA SER A 108 -11.35 -4.58 4.21
C SER A 108 -11.64 -4.66 2.72
N CYS A 109 -10.77 -4.08 1.92
CA CYS A 109 -10.84 -4.04 0.47
C CYS A 109 -9.70 -4.86 -0.12
N ALA A 110 -10.00 -5.72 -1.10
CA ALA A 110 -8.98 -6.37 -1.90
C ALA A 110 -8.35 -5.35 -2.87
N THR A 111 -7.34 -4.63 -2.38
CA THR A 111 -6.58 -3.62 -3.15
C THR A 111 -5.49 -4.27 -4.00
N GLY A 112 -4.90 -5.35 -3.51
CA GLY A 112 -3.71 -5.95 -4.09
C GLY A 112 -2.46 -5.12 -3.77
N PRO A 113 -1.26 -5.71 -3.81
CA PRO A 113 -0.05 -5.09 -3.27
C PRO A 113 0.61 -4.06 -4.21
N ALA A 114 -0.16 -3.49 -5.15
CA ALA A 114 0.33 -2.56 -6.16
C ALA A 114 1.02 -1.34 -5.53
N PHE A 115 0.48 -0.83 -4.42
CA PHE A 115 1.06 0.30 -3.68
C PHE A 115 2.26 -0.07 -2.80
N GLU A 116 2.52 -1.34 -2.59
CA GLU A 116 3.75 -1.82 -1.93
C GLU A 116 4.88 -2.11 -2.95
N GLY A 117 4.62 -1.87 -4.24
CA GLY A 117 5.53 -2.23 -5.33
C GLY A 117 5.50 -3.72 -5.66
N ALA A 118 4.60 -4.52 -5.08
CA ALA A 118 4.41 -5.91 -5.49
C ALA A 118 3.39 -5.99 -6.64
N ASN A 119 3.56 -6.97 -7.53
CA ASN A 119 2.81 -7.11 -8.79
C ASN A 119 2.94 -5.92 -9.76
N ILE A 120 4.01 -5.13 -9.62
CA ILE A 120 4.45 -4.14 -10.60
C ILE A 120 5.75 -4.65 -11.23
N LYS A 121 5.89 -4.60 -12.56
CA LYS A 121 7.01 -5.21 -13.31
C LYS A 121 8.39 -4.87 -12.74
N TYR A 122 8.59 -3.59 -12.39
CA TYR A 122 9.81 -3.09 -11.75
C TYR A 122 9.52 -2.48 -10.38
N GLY A 123 8.49 -2.97 -9.71
CA GLY A 123 8.15 -2.53 -8.37
C GLY A 123 9.10 -3.12 -7.33
N THR A 124 9.41 -2.32 -6.31
CA THR A 124 10.26 -2.71 -5.19
C THR A 124 9.78 -2.05 -3.91
N ARG A 125 10.26 -2.51 -2.76
CA ARG A 125 10.01 -1.81 -1.49
C ARG A 125 10.74 -0.47 -1.46
N ALA A 126 10.26 0.45 -0.63
CA ALA A 126 10.97 1.70 -0.36
C ALA A 126 12.31 1.40 0.35
N ALA A 127 13.39 1.34 -0.43
CA ALA A 127 14.75 1.05 0.02
C ALA A 127 15.76 1.78 -0.89
N LEU A 128 17.04 1.78 -0.48
CA LEU A 128 18.13 2.42 -1.25
C LEU A 128 18.09 1.99 -2.73
N GLY A 129 18.12 2.99 -3.62
CA GLY A 129 18.06 2.79 -5.07
C GLY A 129 16.66 2.76 -5.67
N ALA A 130 15.59 2.70 -4.86
CA ALA A 130 14.22 2.77 -5.37
C ALA A 130 13.83 4.20 -5.77
N ILE A 131 13.14 4.34 -6.90
CA ILE A 131 12.56 5.61 -7.34
C ILE A 131 11.33 5.91 -6.48
N GLU A 132 11.35 7.02 -5.77
CA GLU A 132 10.27 7.45 -4.86
C GLU A 132 9.40 8.57 -5.41
N ARG A 133 9.93 9.38 -6.33
CA ARG A 133 9.19 10.43 -7.03
C ARG A 133 9.73 10.61 -8.44
N MET A 134 8.90 11.14 -9.32
CA MET A 134 9.31 11.52 -10.67
C MET A 134 8.57 12.76 -11.17
N GLU A 135 9.20 13.49 -12.07
CA GLU A 135 8.59 14.59 -12.82
C GLU A 135 8.72 14.26 -14.30
N ILE A 136 7.62 14.37 -15.05
CA ILE A 136 7.62 14.18 -16.49
C ILE A 136 7.35 15.52 -17.15
N ASP A 137 8.28 15.96 -17.98
CA ASP A 137 8.14 17.19 -18.74
C ASP A 137 6.96 17.08 -19.72
N LEU A 138 6.07 18.08 -19.71
CA LEU A 138 4.79 18.02 -20.44
C LEU A 138 4.97 18.07 -21.96
N ASP A 139 6.10 18.54 -22.46
CA ASP A 139 6.37 18.68 -23.91
C ASP A 139 7.29 17.55 -24.39
N SER A 140 8.52 17.50 -23.87
CA SER A 140 9.56 16.55 -24.25
C SER A 140 9.30 15.13 -23.76
N LYS A 141 8.49 14.95 -22.71
CA LYS A 141 8.27 13.68 -22.00
C LYS A 141 9.52 13.14 -21.31
N GLU A 142 10.55 13.97 -21.14
CA GLU A 142 11.73 13.59 -20.38
C GLU A 142 11.42 13.48 -18.89
N VAL A 143 12.11 12.54 -18.23
CA VAL A 143 11.81 12.13 -16.85
C VAL A 143 12.94 12.55 -15.93
N ARG A 144 12.58 13.22 -14.83
CA ARG A 144 13.47 13.49 -13.70
C ARG A 144 13.05 12.64 -12.51
N LEU A 145 14.03 12.12 -11.77
CA LEU A 145 13.81 11.14 -10.72
C LEU A 145 14.32 11.63 -9.37
N LYS A 146 13.61 11.28 -8.29
CA LYS A 146 14.16 11.17 -6.94
C LYS A 146 14.31 9.71 -6.57
N VAL A 147 15.47 9.37 -6.03
CA VAL A 147 15.84 8.00 -5.70
C VAL A 147 16.26 7.95 -4.25
N ILE A 148 15.71 7.01 -3.49
CA ILE A 148 16.03 6.83 -2.07
C ILE A 148 17.55 6.59 -1.93
N GLY A 149 18.19 7.41 -1.10
CA GLY A 149 19.65 7.40 -0.90
C GLY A 149 20.44 8.35 -1.80
N LYS A 150 19.78 9.11 -2.68
CA LYS A 150 20.41 10.18 -3.48
C LYS A 150 19.79 11.53 -3.15
N THR A 151 20.60 12.59 -3.19
CA THR A 151 20.16 13.96 -2.87
C THR A 151 19.71 14.71 -4.12
N GLY A 152 18.45 15.14 -4.14
CA GLY A 152 17.92 16.03 -5.16
C GLY A 152 17.24 15.31 -6.32
N TRP A 153 16.96 16.07 -7.38
CA TRP A 153 16.30 15.59 -8.60
C TRP A 153 17.34 15.31 -9.68
N HIS A 154 17.18 14.18 -10.38
CA HIS A 154 18.18 13.67 -11.31
C HIS A 154 17.57 13.44 -12.70
N SER A 155 18.09 14.13 -13.73
CA SER A 155 17.80 13.83 -15.15
C SER A 155 18.73 12.74 -15.69
N SER A 156 19.92 12.61 -15.09
CA SER A 156 20.86 11.51 -15.27
C SER A 156 21.24 10.98 -13.89
N LEU A 157 21.39 9.66 -13.77
CA LEU A 157 21.74 9.03 -12.50
C LEU A 157 23.18 8.52 -12.57
N ASP A 158 24.02 9.00 -11.65
CA ASP A 158 25.35 8.44 -11.41
C ASP A 158 25.25 7.08 -10.70
N THR A 159 26.32 6.30 -10.75
CA THR A 159 26.38 4.99 -10.09
C THR A 159 26.40 5.11 -8.55
N PRO A 160 25.65 4.25 -7.82
CA PRO A 160 24.70 3.25 -8.32
C PRO A 160 23.41 3.91 -8.83
N GLY A 161 22.92 3.47 -9.99
CA GLY A 161 21.66 3.92 -10.57
C GLY A 161 20.42 3.34 -9.86
N ALA A 162 19.23 3.69 -10.36
CA ALA A 162 17.96 3.17 -9.81
C ALA A 162 17.85 1.65 -9.96
N ASN A 163 17.17 0.97 -9.02
CA ASN A 163 16.95 -0.48 -9.06
C ASN A 163 15.48 -0.90 -9.17
N GLY A 164 14.55 0.06 -9.13
CA GLY A 164 13.11 -0.18 -9.24
C GLY A 164 12.30 1.05 -8.87
N ILE A 165 10.99 0.89 -8.80
CA ILE A 165 10.02 1.92 -8.43
C ILE A 165 9.33 1.50 -7.13
N CYS A 166 9.36 2.32 -6.09
CA CYS A 166 8.61 2.02 -4.86
C CYS A 166 7.14 2.48 -4.95
N GLY A 167 6.35 2.18 -3.92
CA GLY A 167 4.94 2.54 -3.84
C GLY A 167 4.63 3.99 -4.19
N SER A 168 5.30 4.94 -3.52
CA SER A 168 5.15 6.38 -3.80
C SER A 168 5.55 6.72 -5.24
N GLY A 169 6.64 6.11 -5.73
CA GLY A 169 7.12 6.28 -7.10
C GLY A 169 6.12 5.80 -8.15
N ILE A 170 5.43 4.67 -7.94
CA ILE A 170 4.46 4.17 -8.93
C ILE A 170 3.21 5.04 -8.96
N PHE A 171 2.75 5.57 -7.81
CA PHE A 171 1.64 6.51 -7.78
C PHE A 171 1.98 7.80 -8.53
N ASP A 172 3.17 8.36 -8.26
CA ASP A 172 3.66 9.57 -8.93
C ASP A 172 3.83 9.32 -10.44
N ALA A 173 4.34 8.16 -10.85
CA ALA A 173 4.44 7.78 -12.25
C ALA A 173 3.09 7.84 -12.97
N ILE A 174 2.06 7.19 -12.42
CA ILE A 174 0.73 7.17 -13.03
C ILE A 174 0.14 8.59 -13.09
N ALA A 175 0.31 9.39 -12.03
CA ALA A 175 -0.17 10.77 -12.00
C ALA A 175 0.54 11.64 -13.06
N GLN A 176 1.87 11.61 -13.10
CA GLN A 176 2.68 12.38 -14.06
C GLN A 176 2.42 11.95 -15.50
N MET A 177 2.32 10.64 -15.76
CA MET A 177 2.02 10.12 -17.09
C MET A 177 0.62 10.54 -17.55
N PHE A 178 -0.35 10.60 -16.63
CA PHE A 178 -1.68 11.14 -16.95
C PHE A 178 -1.63 12.65 -17.24
N LEU A 179 -0.93 13.44 -16.43
CA LEU A 179 -0.79 14.89 -16.62
C LEU A 179 -0.06 15.23 -17.93
N ALA A 180 0.98 14.47 -18.28
CA ALA A 180 1.73 14.61 -19.53
C ALA A 180 0.99 14.05 -20.76
N GLY A 181 -0.25 13.56 -20.61
CA GLY A 181 -1.05 13.01 -21.72
C GLY A 181 -0.56 11.67 -22.27
N ILE A 182 0.40 11.02 -21.58
CA ILE A 182 0.90 9.68 -21.89
C ILE A 182 -0.18 8.63 -21.60
N LEU A 183 -0.95 8.83 -20.53
CA LEU A 183 -2.11 8.04 -20.20
C LEU A 183 -3.39 8.81 -20.49
N GLN A 184 -4.34 8.15 -21.14
CA GLN A 184 -5.71 8.64 -21.27
C GLN A 184 -6.48 8.46 -19.95
N LYS A 185 -7.64 9.11 -19.82
CA LYS A 185 -8.54 8.94 -18.65
C LYS A 185 -8.92 7.47 -18.39
N SER A 186 -8.94 6.65 -19.43
CA SER A 186 -9.20 5.22 -19.35
C SER A 186 -8.03 4.41 -18.76
N GLY A 187 -6.86 5.02 -18.54
CA GLY A 187 -5.60 4.33 -18.20
C GLY A 187 -4.90 3.66 -19.38
N ARG A 188 -5.40 3.85 -20.61
CA ARG A 188 -4.70 3.38 -21.82
C ARG A 188 -3.57 4.34 -22.18
N PHE A 189 -2.48 3.79 -22.70
CA PHE A 189 -1.44 4.61 -23.32
C PHE A 189 -1.94 5.35 -24.56
N ASN A 190 -1.52 6.60 -24.71
CA ASN A 190 -1.74 7.40 -25.89
C ASN A 190 -0.67 7.09 -26.95
N LEU A 191 -0.96 6.14 -27.84
CA LEU A 191 -0.01 5.63 -28.83
C LEU A 191 0.30 6.62 -29.96
N ASP A 192 -0.44 7.72 -30.05
CA ASP A 192 -0.18 8.78 -31.04
C ASP A 192 1.01 9.68 -30.62
N LEU A 193 1.47 9.57 -29.37
CA LEU A 193 2.61 10.32 -28.87
C LEU A 193 3.92 9.83 -29.49
N LYS A 194 4.68 10.77 -30.05
CA LYS A 194 6.01 10.53 -30.57
C LYS A 194 7.06 10.85 -29.50
N THR A 195 7.41 9.86 -28.70
CA THR A 195 8.53 9.93 -27.74
C THR A 195 9.28 8.61 -27.73
N PRO A 196 10.62 8.61 -27.65
CA PRO A 196 11.40 7.37 -27.59
C PRO A 196 11.08 6.54 -26.34
N ARG A 197 10.54 7.16 -25.29
CA ARG A 197 10.19 6.49 -24.03
C ARG A 197 8.93 5.64 -24.13
N LEU A 198 8.02 5.92 -25.06
CA LEU A 198 6.82 5.12 -25.27
C LEU A 198 7.09 4.08 -26.37
N ARG A 199 7.08 2.81 -26.01
CA ARG A 199 7.32 1.71 -26.96
C ARG A 199 6.33 0.57 -26.74
N THR A 200 6.32 -0.37 -27.68
CA THR A 200 5.56 -1.62 -27.57
C THR A 200 6.55 -2.77 -27.38
N THR A 201 6.37 -3.53 -26.30
CA THR A 201 7.16 -4.71 -25.96
C THR A 201 6.19 -5.88 -25.81
N GLU A 202 6.44 -7.00 -26.51
CA GLU A 202 5.55 -8.18 -26.50
C GLU A 202 4.07 -7.85 -26.84
N GLY A 203 3.86 -6.87 -27.73
CA GLY A 203 2.52 -6.44 -28.13
C GLY A 203 1.78 -5.58 -27.09
N GLN A 204 2.42 -5.19 -25.99
CA GLN A 204 1.85 -4.29 -24.98
C GLN A 204 2.64 -2.99 -24.88
N PRO A 205 1.97 -1.84 -24.72
CA PRO A 205 2.67 -0.57 -24.54
C PRO A 205 3.30 -0.47 -23.14
N GLU A 206 4.48 0.12 -23.10
CA GLU A 206 5.19 0.49 -21.87
C GLU A 206 5.89 1.85 -22.05
N PHE A 207 6.06 2.56 -20.95
CA PHE A 207 6.79 3.83 -20.91
C PHE A 207 8.06 3.71 -20.07
N VAL A 208 9.19 4.12 -20.62
CA VAL A 208 10.50 4.03 -19.98
C VAL A 208 10.68 5.19 -18.99
N ILE A 209 10.78 4.84 -17.71
CA ILE A 209 11.03 5.76 -16.60
C ILE A 209 12.53 6.05 -16.49
N ALA A 210 13.34 4.99 -16.47
CA ALA A 210 14.80 5.09 -16.43
C ALA A 210 15.42 4.17 -17.48
N TRP A 211 16.33 4.71 -18.29
CA TRP A 211 17.11 3.95 -19.26
C TRP A 211 18.17 3.08 -18.58
N ALA A 212 18.61 2.01 -19.22
CA ALA A 212 19.60 1.07 -18.68
C ALA A 212 20.89 1.73 -18.14
N ASN A 213 21.34 2.83 -18.74
CA ASN A 213 22.51 3.59 -18.26
C ASN A 213 22.25 4.41 -16.98
N GLN A 214 20.99 4.58 -16.59
CA GLN A 214 20.55 5.24 -15.36
C GLN A 214 20.22 4.23 -14.25
N THR A 215 20.29 2.92 -14.53
CA THR A 215 19.90 1.86 -13.59
C THR A 215 21.10 1.06 -13.09
N SER A 216 20.96 0.46 -11.90
CA SER A 216 21.94 -0.49 -11.35
C SER A 216 21.65 -1.94 -11.74
N ILE A 217 20.50 -2.20 -12.38
CA ILE A 217 20.07 -3.53 -12.81
C ILE A 217 20.46 -3.84 -14.27
N GLY A 218 21.07 -2.87 -14.98
CA GLY A 218 21.61 -3.05 -16.33
C GLY A 218 20.56 -3.14 -17.44
N HIS A 219 19.30 -2.80 -17.15
CA HIS A 219 18.21 -2.75 -18.12
C HIS A 219 17.24 -1.60 -17.79
N ASP A 220 16.37 -1.26 -18.74
CA ASP A 220 15.39 -0.17 -18.60
C ASP A 220 14.35 -0.49 -17.52
N ILE A 221 14.03 0.48 -16.67
CA ILE A 221 12.88 0.46 -15.76
C ILE A 221 11.70 1.10 -16.50
N THR A 222 10.61 0.35 -16.67
CA THR A 222 9.40 0.78 -17.38
C THR A 222 8.14 0.71 -16.52
N VAL A 223 7.09 1.40 -16.95
CA VAL A 223 5.72 1.21 -16.49
C VAL A 223 4.91 0.67 -17.65
N SER A 224 4.36 -0.53 -17.48
CA SER A 224 3.57 -1.24 -18.49
C SER A 224 2.08 -0.97 -18.37
N GLN A 225 1.30 -1.38 -19.37
CA GLN A 225 -0.16 -1.32 -19.31
C GLN A 225 -0.75 -2.14 -18.14
N ALA A 226 -0.12 -3.27 -17.78
CA ALA A 226 -0.55 -4.08 -16.65
C ALA A 226 -0.33 -3.37 -15.31
N ASP A 227 0.81 -2.68 -15.16
CA ASP A 227 1.13 -1.90 -13.96
C ASP A 227 0.09 -0.77 -13.74
N VAL A 228 -0.27 -0.06 -14.81
CA VAL A 228 -1.33 0.97 -14.77
C VAL A 228 -2.66 0.37 -14.30
N ARG A 229 -3.01 -0.83 -14.77
CA ARG A 229 -4.25 -1.51 -14.37
C ARG A 229 -4.23 -1.95 -12.92
N ALA A 230 -3.11 -2.45 -12.43
CA ALA A 230 -2.96 -2.85 -11.02
C ALA A 230 -3.20 -1.65 -10.09
N VAL A 231 -2.61 -0.49 -10.39
CA VAL A 231 -2.82 0.76 -9.62
C VAL A 231 -4.29 1.22 -9.70
N GLN A 232 -4.91 1.18 -10.87
CA GLN A 232 -6.31 1.57 -11.03
C GLN A 232 -7.26 0.67 -10.23
N LEU A 233 -7.04 -0.64 -10.23
CA LEU A 233 -7.83 -1.59 -9.45
C LEU A 233 -7.69 -1.33 -7.96
N ALA A 234 -6.46 -1.15 -7.47
CA ALA A 234 -6.19 -0.87 -6.07
C ALA A 234 -6.86 0.43 -5.61
N LYS A 235 -6.73 1.51 -6.40
CA LYS A 235 -7.40 2.79 -6.14
C LYS A 235 -8.93 2.67 -6.20
N ALA A 236 -9.46 1.91 -7.16
CA ALA A 236 -10.89 1.73 -7.33
C ALA A 236 -11.50 0.97 -6.16
N ALA A 237 -10.83 -0.08 -5.66
CA ALA A 237 -11.25 -0.86 -4.51
C ALA A 237 -11.40 0.00 -3.25
N MET A 238 -10.37 0.77 -2.88
CA MET A 238 -10.44 1.67 -1.71
C MET A 238 -11.50 2.74 -1.86
N TYR A 239 -11.57 3.37 -3.05
CA TYR A 239 -12.56 4.42 -3.30
C TYR A 239 -13.99 3.89 -3.23
N ALA A 240 -14.24 2.70 -3.80
CA ALA A 240 -15.54 2.04 -3.73
C ALA A 240 -15.90 1.68 -2.28
N GLY A 241 -14.96 1.08 -1.53
CA GLY A 241 -15.13 0.76 -0.12
C GLY A 241 -15.50 1.98 0.72
N ALA A 242 -14.73 3.07 0.59
CA ALA A 242 -15.00 4.33 1.29
C ALA A 242 -16.38 4.90 0.93
N LYS A 243 -16.76 4.88 -0.35
CA LYS A 243 -18.08 5.37 -0.78
C LYS A 243 -19.23 4.51 -0.27
N LEU A 244 -19.08 3.20 -0.22
CA LEU A 244 -20.08 2.30 0.34
C LEU A 244 -20.24 2.50 1.84
N MET A 245 -19.14 2.67 2.57
CA MET A 245 -19.16 2.99 4.00
C MET A 245 -19.84 4.34 4.27
N MET A 246 -19.49 5.37 3.50
CA MET A 246 -20.16 6.69 3.58
C MET A 246 -21.66 6.58 3.32
N HIS A 247 -22.05 5.80 2.30
CA HIS A 247 -23.47 5.56 2.01
C HIS A 247 -24.17 4.83 3.17
N ARG A 248 -23.51 3.83 3.78
CA ARG A 248 -24.04 3.04 4.90
C ARG A 248 -24.34 3.90 6.13
N LEU A 249 -23.48 4.88 6.43
CA LEU A 249 -23.66 5.85 7.52
C LEU A 249 -24.48 7.10 7.13
N GLY A 250 -24.91 7.22 5.87
CA GLY A 250 -25.61 8.41 5.38
C GLY A 250 -24.75 9.68 5.32
N VAL A 251 -23.42 9.56 5.37
CA VAL A 251 -22.47 10.67 5.42
C VAL A 251 -22.12 11.15 4.01
N LYS A 252 -22.20 12.48 3.79
CA LYS A 252 -21.89 13.10 2.49
C LYS A 252 -20.51 13.75 2.44
N LYS A 253 -19.96 14.11 3.60
CA LYS A 253 -18.70 14.84 3.73
C LYS A 253 -17.89 14.25 4.88
N LEU A 254 -16.58 14.19 4.66
CA LEU A 254 -15.60 13.82 5.67
C LEU A 254 -14.93 15.09 6.19
N ASP A 255 -14.65 15.14 7.48
CA ASP A 255 -13.92 16.26 8.08
C ASP A 255 -12.40 16.03 8.00
N LYS A 256 -11.98 14.76 8.04
CA LYS A 256 -10.57 14.36 7.99
C LYS A 256 -10.43 13.03 7.24
N VAL A 257 -9.37 12.92 6.45
CA VAL A 257 -8.90 11.65 5.88
C VAL A 257 -7.48 11.40 6.39
N ILE A 258 -7.23 10.20 6.90
CA ILE A 258 -5.95 9.78 7.46
C ILE A 258 -5.46 8.60 6.63
N LEU A 259 -4.20 8.65 6.22
CA LEU A 259 -3.56 7.57 5.49
C LEU A 259 -2.52 6.91 6.41
N ALA A 260 -2.67 5.61 6.62
CA ALA A 260 -1.73 4.74 7.31
C ALA A 260 -1.05 3.79 6.31
N GLY A 261 -0.06 3.04 6.79
CA GLY A 261 0.72 2.10 5.99
C GLY A 261 2.05 2.65 5.49
N ALA A 262 2.84 1.80 4.84
CA ALA A 262 4.21 2.10 4.38
C ALA A 262 4.31 3.27 3.37
N PHE A 263 3.17 3.72 2.86
CA PHE A 263 3.03 4.84 1.94
C PHE A 263 3.05 6.21 2.65
N GLY A 264 2.64 6.28 3.92
CA GLY A 264 2.37 7.56 4.61
C GLY A 264 3.60 8.39 5.01
N SER A 265 4.81 7.87 4.80
CA SER A 265 6.06 8.53 5.21
C SER A 265 6.69 9.42 4.12
N TYR A 266 6.19 9.43 2.88
CA TYR A 266 6.84 10.06 1.72
C TYR A 266 5.90 10.82 0.78
#